data_AF-A0A4Y2SRI0-F1
#
_entry.id   AF-A0A4Y2SRI0-F1
#
_cell.length_a   1.000
_cell.length_b   1.000
_cell.length_c   1.000
_cell.angle_alpha   90.00
_cell.angle_beta   90.00
_cell.angle_gamma   90.00
#
_symmetry.space_group_name_H-M   'P 1'
#
loop_
_entity.id
_entity.type
_entity.pdbx_description
1 polymer ?
#
loop_
_entity_poly.entity_id
_entity_poly.type
_entity_poly.pdbx_seq_one_letter_code
_entity_poly.pdbx_strand_id
1 'polypeptide(L)'
;MNLSRAVGYIIRNEQRRTERSQETVQESTVRQSIRNEADNRRRPKRVCIRNDVEEHNCGTMSEQCGFCGAVYWKEEKNTAHKYTHGFRAPGKSGKVMNLDNGLILS
;
A
#
# COMPACT_ATOMS: atom_id res chain seq x y z
N MET A 1 -18.77 -34.41 -16.63
CA MET A 1 -19.48 -33.86 -15.45
C MET A 1 -20.80 -34.62 -15.32
N ASN A 2 -21.12 -35.18 -14.15
CA ASN A 2 -22.33 -36.01 -14.02
C ASN A 2 -23.57 -35.13 -13.80
N LEU A 3 -24.58 -35.27 -14.67
CA LEU A 3 -25.82 -34.48 -14.65
C LEU A 3 -26.60 -34.64 -13.33
N SER A 4 -26.68 -35.85 -12.77
CA SER A 4 -27.38 -36.07 -11.49
C SER A 4 -26.70 -35.33 -10.35
N ARG A 5 -25.36 -35.30 -10.37
CA ARG A 5 -24.56 -34.55 -9.40
C ARG A 5 -24.75 -33.04 -9.55
N ALA A 6 -24.84 -32.53 -10.79
CA ALA A 6 -25.10 -31.12 -11.06
C ALA A 6 -26.48 -30.67 -10.57
N VAL A 7 -27.53 -31.45 -10.87
CA VAL A 7 -28.89 -31.22 -10.38
C VAL A 7 -28.93 -31.19 -8.85
N GLY A 8 -28.25 -32.14 -8.20
CA GLY A 8 -28.14 -32.16 -6.74
C GLY A 8 -27.45 -30.92 -6.15
N TYR A 9 -26.48 -30.32 -6.84
CA TYR A 9 -25.88 -29.06 -6.39
C TYR A 9 -26.85 -27.88 -6.50
N ILE A 10 -27.66 -27.82 -7.56
CA ILE A 10 -28.63 -26.75 -7.79
C ILE A 10 -29.68 -26.76 -6.67
N ILE A 11 -30.29 -27.92 -6.42
CA ILE A 11 -31.32 -28.09 -5.37
C ILE A 11 -30.78 -27.67 -3.99
N ARG A 12 -29.60 -28.18 -3.61
CA ARG A 12 -28.97 -27.82 -2.33
C ARG A 12 -28.65 -26.32 -2.24
N ASN A 13 -28.22 -25.71 -3.35
CA ASN A 13 -27.89 -24.30 -3.35
C ASN A 13 -29.14 -23.42 -3.22
N GLU A 14 -30.25 -23.85 -3.82
CA GLU A 14 -31.54 -23.18 -3.75
C GLU A 14 -32.12 -23.25 -2.33
N GLN A 15 -32.10 -24.42 -1.69
CA GLN A 15 -32.45 -24.56 -0.27
C GLN A 15 -31.66 -23.59 0.62
N ARG A 16 -30.34 -23.52 0.45
CA ARG A 16 -29.49 -22.58 1.20
C ARG A 16 -29.81 -21.11 0.92
N ARG A 17 -30.36 -20.76 -0.24
CA ARG A 17 -30.81 -19.39 -0.52
C ARG A 17 -32.08 -19.08 0.28
N THR A 18 -33.03 -20.02 0.32
CA THR A 18 -34.26 -19.88 1.12
C THR A 18 -33.95 -19.76 2.61
N GLU A 19 -33.09 -20.64 3.15
CA GLU A 19 -32.62 -20.57 4.55
C GLU A 19 -32.02 -19.20 4.88
N ARG A 20 -31.13 -18.68 4.01
CA ARG A 20 -30.51 -17.34 4.20
C ARG A 20 -31.49 -16.19 4.07
N SER A 21 -32.61 -16.36 3.38
CA SER A 21 -33.63 -15.31 3.27
C SER A 21 -34.46 -15.15 4.55
N GLN A 22 -34.48 -16.20 5.38
CA GLN A 22 -35.16 -16.24 6.67
C GLN A 22 -34.18 -16.09 7.86
N GLU A 23 -32.86 -15.99 7.61
CA GLU A 23 -31.84 -15.79 8.64
C GLU A 23 -32.14 -14.53 9.45
N THR A 24 -32.09 -14.66 10.77
CA THR A 24 -32.05 -13.51 11.67
C THR A 24 -30.68 -12.82 11.61
N VAL A 25 -30.62 -11.57 12.08
CA VAL A 25 -29.36 -10.81 12.15
C VAL A 25 -28.29 -11.55 12.97
N GLN A 26 -28.70 -12.19 14.07
CA GLN A 26 -27.83 -12.99 14.93
C GLN A 26 -27.22 -14.18 14.17
N GLU A 27 -28.05 -14.97 13.49
CA GLU A 27 -27.59 -16.12 12.68
C GLU A 27 -26.68 -15.70 11.53
N SER A 28 -27.01 -14.58 10.86
CA SER A 28 -26.17 -14.02 9.78
C SER A 28 -24.79 -13.60 10.31
N THR A 29 -24.73 -13.07 11.53
CA THR A 29 -23.49 -12.67 12.21
C THR A 29 -22.62 -13.88 12.53
N VAL A 30 -23.23 -14.95 13.06
CA VAL A 30 -22.53 -16.22 13.30
C VAL A 30 -21.99 -16.83 12.00
N ARG A 31 -22.78 -16.83 10.92
CA ARG A 31 -22.32 -17.31 9.61
C ARG A 31 -21.19 -16.46 9.03
N GLN A 32 -21.18 -15.15 9.30
CA GLN A 32 -20.10 -14.25 8.89
C GLN A 32 -18.83 -14.49 9.72
N SER A 33 -18.93 -14.69 11.02
CA SER A 33 -17.76 -14.92 11.89
C SER A 33 -17.02 -16.20 11.52
N ILE A 34 -17.74 -17.28 11.25
CA ILE A 34 -17.16 -18.57 10.80
C ILE A 34 -16.38 -18.39 9.48
N ARG A 35 -16.94 -17.62 8.52
CA ARG A 35 -16.26 -17.31 7.26
C ARG A 35 -14.99 -16.49 7.49
N ASN A 36 -15.09 -15.43 8.30
CA ASN A 36 -13.95 -14.58 8.64
C ASN A 36 -12.84 -15.39 9.34
N GLU A 37 -13.17 -16.33 10.21
CA GLU A 37 -12.19 -17.19 10.87
C GLU A 37 -11.50 -18.14 9.89
N ALA A 38 -12.27 -18.79 9.01
CA ALA A 38 -11.71 -19.65 7.97
C ALA A 38 -10.78 -18.87 7.03
N ASP A 39 -11.16 -17.64 6.66
CA ASP A 39 -10.36 -16.75 5.84
C ASP A 39 -9.09 -16.30 6.57
N ASN A 40 -9.19 -15.96 7.86
CA ASN A 40 -8.04 -15.63 8.70
C ASN A 40 -7.04 -16.79 8.82
N ARG A 41 -7.54 -18.04 8.87
CA ARG A 41 -6.70 -19.24 8.88
C ARG A 41 -6.01 -19.50 7.54
N ARG A 42 -6.67 -19.16 6.41
CA ARG A 42 -6.12 -19.31 5.05
C ARG A 42 -5.15 -18.19 4.70
N ARG A 43 -5.35 -17.00 5.27
CA ARG A 43 -4.52 -15.84 4.98
C ARG A 43 -3.14 -16.02 5.63
N PRO A 44 -2.04 -15.91 4.87
CA PRO A 44 -0.71 -15.82 5.46
C PRO A 44 -0.71 -14.68 6.48
N LYS A 45 -0.19 -14.92 7.69
CA LYS A 45 0.02 -13.86 8.68
C LYS A 45 0.84 -12.80 7.98
N ARG A 46 0.25 -11.62 7.75
CA ARG A 46 1.01 -10.49 7.25
C ARG A 46 2.03 -10.17 8.34
N VAL A 47 3.30 -10.48 8.07
CA VAL A 47 4.40 -9.96 8.88
C VAL A 47 4.32 -8.46 8.72
N CYS A 48 3.87 -7.78 9.76
CA CYS A 48 4.03 -6.34 9.86
C CYS A 48 5.53 -6.12 10.05
N ILE A 49 6.25 -5.84 8.96
CA ILE A 49 7.61 -5.34 9.05
C ILE A 49 7.44 -3.91 9.59
N ARG A 50 7.57 -3.76 10.91
CA ARG A 50 7.87 -2.45 11.49
C ARG A 50 9.28 -2.14 11.01
N ASN A 51 9.38 -1.29 9.98
CA ASN A 51 10.67 -0.72 9.64
C ASN A 51 10.95 0.31 10.72
N ASP A 52 11.75 -0.06 11.72
CA ASP A 52 12.39 0.89 12.62
C ASP A 52 13.47 1.62 11.79
N VAL A 53 13.05 2.45 10.83
CA VAL A 53 13.96 3.37 10.15
C VAL A 53 14.23 4.47 11.16
N GLU A 54 15.48 4.59 11.62
CA GLU A 54 15.91 5.78 12.34
C GLU A 54 15.61 6.99 11.46
N GLU A 55 14.77 7.88 11.97
CA GLU A 55 14.47 9.15 11.33
C GLU A 55 15.76 9.97 11.29
N HIS A 56 16.46 9.94 10.14
CA HIS A 56 17.59 10.82 9.91
C HIS A 56 17.09 12.26 9.94
N ASN A 57 17.40 12.98 11.01
CA ASN A 57 17.20 14.43 11.11
C ASN A 57 18.12 15.12 10.08
N CYS A 58 17.67 15.32 8.85
CA CYS A 58 18.45 15.93 7.76
C CYS A 58 18.76 17.45 7.95
N GLY A 59 18.72 17.98 9.17
CA GLY A 59 19.03 19.39 9.47
C GLY A 59 17.95 20.36 8.95
N THR A 60 18.31 21.61 8.64
CA THR A 60 17.38 22.64 8.13
C THR A 60 17.60 22.91 6.64
N MET A 61 16.53 22.80 5.85
CA MET A 61 16.49 23.18 4.42
C MET A 61 16.72 24.68 4.26
N SER A 62 17.88 25.10 3.75
CA SER A 62 18.21 26.54 3.64
C SER A 62 18.82 26.94 2.30
N GLU A 63 19.12 26.00 1.41
CA GLU A 63 19.82 26.27 0.16
C GLU A 63 18.87 26.10 -1.03
N GLN A 64 18.58 27.17 -1.77
CA GLN A 64 17.68 27.11 -2.92
C GLN A 64 18.46 27.13 -4.24
N CYS A 65 18.15 26.19 -5.14
CA CYS A 65 18.66 26.17 -6.50
C CYS A 65 18.08 27.34 -7.30
N GLY A 66 18.91 28.28 -7.76
CA GLY A 66 18.48 29.35 -8.68
C GLY A 66 17.99 28.85 -10.04
N PHE A 67 18.40 27.65 -10.47
CA PHE A 67 18.03 27.08 -11.77
C PHE A 67 16.68 26.33 -11.74
N CYS A 68 16.48 25.43 -10.77
CA CYS A 68 15.27 24.60 -10.72
C CYS A 68 14.30 24.95 -9.58
N GLY A 69 14.68 25.88 -8.70
CA GLY A 69 13.91 26.29 -7.53
C GLY A 69 13.77 25.24 -6.43
N ALA A 70 14.55 24.15 -6.50
CA ALA A 70 14.59 23.12 -5.46
C ALA A 70 15.30 23.64 -4.21
N VAL A 71 14.84 23.21 -3.04
CA VAL A 71 15.47 23.50 -1.75
C VAL A 71 16.21 22.24 -1.30
N TYR A 72 17.44 22.42 -0.82
CA TYR A 72 18.35 21.38 -0.38
C TYR A 72 18.62 21.49 1.12
N TRP A 73 18.94 20.34 1.73
CA TRP A 73 19.48 20.27 3.08
C TRP A 73 20.93 20.76 3.06
N LYS A 74 21.25 21.74 3.90
CA LYS A 74 22.58 22.36 3.93
C LYS A 74 23.69 21.36 4.25
N GLU A 75 23.38 20.37 5.06
CA GLU A 75 24.32 19.38 5.60
C GLU A 75 24.40 18.10 4.77
N GLU A 76 23.50 17.90 3.81
CA GLU A 76 23.43 16.69 2.98
C GLU A 76 24.18 16.89 1.65
N LYS A 77 25.51 16.96 1.77
CA LYS A 77 26.43 16.98 0.63
C LYS A 77 27.27 15.70 0.62
N ASN A 78 27.51 15.15 -0.56
CA ASN A 78 28.48 14.09 -0.71
C ASN A 78 29.92 14.61 -0.45
N THR A 79 30.89 13.70 -0.43
CA THR A 79 32.32 14.00 -0.25
C THR A 79 32.90 14.93 -1.31
N ALA A 80 32.20 15.14 -2.43
CA ALA A 80 32.53 16.13 -3.46
C ALA A 80 31.83 17.48 -3.26
N HIS A 81 31.24 17.71 -2.07
CA HIS A 81 30.45 18.89 -1.70
C HIS A 81 29.25 19.18 -2.62
N LYS A 82 28.71 18.15 -3.29
CA LYS A 82 27.50 18.25 -4.11
C LYS A 82 26.28 17.77 -3.34
N TYR A 83 25.15 18.44 -3.53
CA TYR A 83 23.87 18.01 -2.96
C TYR A 83 23.37 16.75 -3.68
N THR A 84 23.11 15.70 -2.92
CA THR A 84 22.61 14.40 -3.42
C THR A 84 21.08 14.37 -3.44
N HIS A 85 20.45 15.07 -2.50
CA HIS A 85 18.99 15.11 -2.33
C HIS A 85 18.47 16.54 -2.16
N GLY A 86 17.34 16.83 -2.80
CA GLY A 86 16.63 18.10 -2.67
C GLY A 86 15.16 17.97 -3.05
N PHE A 87 14.31 18.80 -2.45
CA PHE A 87 12.87 18.83 -2.75
C PHE A 87 12.53 20.04 -3.61
N ARG A 88 11.70 19.87 -4.64
CA ARG A 88 11.13 21.02 -5.37
C ARG A 88 10.05 21.69 -4.51
N ALA A 89 10.07 23.02 -4.43
CA ALA A 89 9.10 23.79 -3.66
C ALA A 89 7.64 23.43 -4.06
N PRO A 90 6.70 23.41 -3.10
CA PRO A 90 5.32 22.99 -3.35
C PRO A 90 4.66 23.86 -4.42
N GLY A 91 4.10 23.23 -5.46
CA GLY A 91 3.42 23.91 -6.58
C GLY A 91 3.98 23.64 -7.98
N LYS A 92 5.08 22.87 -8.12
CA LYS A 92 5.63 22.46 -9.43
C LYS A 92 5.51 20.94 -9.62
N SER A 93 4.75 20.49 -10.61
CA SER A 93 4.65 19.07 -10.97
C SER A 93 5.93 18.60 -11.67
N GLY A 94 6.68 17.70 -11.04
CA GLY A 94 7.88 17.09 -11.64
C GLY A 94 8.61 16.15 -10.68
N LYS A 95 9.15 15.04 -11.23
CA LYS A 95 9.83 13.97 -10.48
C LYS A 95 11.00 14.48 -9.62
N VAL A 96 11.22 13.82 -8.48
CA VAL A 96 12.41 13.97 -7.63
C VAL A 96 13.65 13.64 -8.48
N MET A 97 14.56 14.60 -8.65
CA MET A 97 15.79 14.40 -9.43
C MET A 97 16.91 13.94 -8.49
N ASN A 98 17.34 12.68 -8.64
CA ASN A 98 18.61 12.21 -8.11
C ASN A 98 19.73 12.75 -9.01
N LEU A 99 20.56 13.65 -8.48
CA LEU A 99 21.66 14.30 -9.20
C LEU A 99 22.94 13.46 -9.27
N ASP A 100 22.94 12.24 -8.68
CA ASP A 100 24.13 11.38 -8.61
C ASP A 100 24.48 10.67 -9.91
N ASN A 101 23.56 10.58 -10.87
CA ASN A 101 23.84 10.01 -12.18
C ASN A 101 23.62 11.06 -13.26
N GLY A 102 24.70 11.44 -13.94
CA GLY A 102 24.71 12.42 -15.03
C GLY A 102 23.77 12.04 -16.17
N LEU A 103 22.49 12.40 -16.04
CA LEU A 103 21.52 12.40 -17.12
C LEU A 103 20.91 13.79 -17.22
N ILE A 104 21.58 14.60 -18.05
CA ILE A 104 20.91 15.64 -18.82
C ILE A 104 19.94 14.91 -19.74
N LEU A 105 18.64 15.07 -19.52
CA LEU A 105 17.64 14.82 -20.56
C LEU A 105 16.62 15.96 -20.52
N SER A 106 16.84 16.85 -21.50
CA SER A 106 15.99 17.88 -22.14
C SER A 106 14.80 18.45 -21.36
#